data_AF-A0A3C1KA11-F1
#
_entry.id   AF-A0A3C1KA11-F1
#
_cell.length_a   1.000
_cell.length_b   1.000
_cell.length_c   1.000
_cell.angle_alpha   90.00
_cell.angle_beta   90.00
_cell.angle_gamma   90.00
#
_symmetry.space_group_name_H-M   'P 1'
#
loop_
_entity.id
_entity.type
_entity.pdbx_description
1 polymer ?
#
loop_
_entity_poly.entity_id
_entity_poly.type
_entity_poly.pdbx_seq_one_letter_code
_entity_poly.pdbx_strand_id
1 'polypeptide(L)'
;MTIDAAGNIHRGAGLNGAGQFSGRVPHAPAGDLVEETVPVRWGEVNLREGSRTPWGPAQSVDRVADGIVAVGTAGHGGVKLSPERNRVIPPSLRDQTGWYEEDMEVNIVRRYFSDEWAGAHWVHDDAATIREDADASIRHWLPDGWEAANGRVLAPGESRVKDEAAWLERHAGEPVVISASRAESDADLLRVSANVDGATHEYLVPREEYETRSAGTELGQNGRFVVDPSRHPRLPSADPARPAAPTIVKVTVPSAVERQADRALTAVAKDRISRDLHKRWRHTDDSGATVVRSLEEIISTDGLEGKGAFLQGGKMVYSLHQPTPEGRGHYGFPVSKALFDYLTTVPDVRSPSQIAQQRAYAYQERVDRKWPGPTPEESARARSLYADYRKLADAEEAERTAREGSWAERDAARRLTIAERERAATVS
;
A
#
# COMPACT_ATOMS: atom_id res chain seq x y z
N MET A 1 29.04 26.45 20.81
CA MET A 1 29.25 27.23 19.57
C MET A 1 28.45 28.50 19.75
N THR A 2 29.11 29.64 19.85
CA THR A 2 28.48 30.92 20.12
C THR A 2 29.11 31.95 19.19
N ILE A 3 28.27 32.72 18.50
CA ILE A 3 28.62 33.75 17.53
C ILE A 3 28.52 35.10 18.27
N ASP A 4 29.50 35.99 18.12
CA ASP A 4 29.40 37.35 18.66
C ASP A 4 28.76 38.31 17.66
N ALA A 5 28.42 39.51 18.14
CA ALA A 5 27.71 40.54 17.38
C ALA A 5 28.53 41.16 16.21
N ALA A 6 29.73 40.64 15.92
CA ALA A 6 30.55 41.02 14.77
C ALA A 6 30.91 39.84 13.85
N GLY A 7 30.39 38.63 14.10
CA GLY A 7 30.41 37.51 13.15
C GLY A 7 31.75 36.77 13.01
N ASN A 8 32.68 36.90 13.96
CA ASN A 8 33.96 36.18 13.90
C ASN A 8 33.97 34.92 14.79
N ILE A 9 34.46 33.80 14.23
CA ILE A 9 34.58 32.50 14.90
C ILE A 9 36.00 32.34 15.45
N HIS A 10 36.17 32.38 16.77
CA HIS A 10 37.42 32.02 17.43
C HIS A 10 37.33 30.60 18.03
N ARG A 11 38.25 29.71 17.62
CA ARG A 11 38.52 28.42 18.27
C ARG A 11 39.81 28.53 19.10
N GLY A 12 39.74 28.25 20.39
CA GLY A 12 40.88 27.96 21.26
C GLY A 12 40.35 27.57 22.64
N ALA A 13 40.37 26.30 23.06
CA ALA A 13 41.53 25.51 23.48
C ALA A 13 42.25 26.16 24.66
N GLY A 14 42.32 25.45 25.80
CA GLY A 14 43.28 25.78 26.86
C GLY A 14 42.75 25.61 28.27
N LEU A 15 43.04 24.46 28.85
CA LEU A 15 42.95 24.16 30.27
C LEU A 15 43.97 24.98 31.09
N ASN A 16 43.73 24.99 32.40
CA ASN A 16 44.68 25.15 33.53
C ASN A 16 44.87 26.56 34.09
N GLY A 17 44.57 26.68 35.39
CA GLY A 17 44.98 27.84 36.19
C GLY A 17 44.31 27.86 37.56
N ALA A 18 44.73 26.97 38.45
CA ALA A 18 44.38 27.04 39.85
C ALA A 18 44.80 28.38 40.46
N GLY A 19 43.87 29.05 41.13
CA GLY A 19 44.11 30.25 41.92
C GLY A 19 43.12 30.29 43.08
N GLN A 20 43.55 29.79 44.23
CA GLN A 20 42.83 29.84 45.50
C GLN A 20 42.65 31.29 45.95
N PHE A 21 41.42 31.69 46.30
CA PHE A 21 41.19 32.75 47.27
C PHE A 21 40.16 32.28 48.29
N SER A 22 40.64 32.26 49.54
CA SER A 22 39.91 31.93 50.76
C SER A 22 38.85 32.99 51.07
N GLY A 23 37.59 32.57 51.15
CA GLY A 23 36.51 33.32 51.77
C GLY A 23 35.60 32.37 52.52
N ARG A 24 35.44 32.58 53.84
CA ARG A 24 34.60 31.79 54.74
C ARG A 24 33.19 31.60 54.16
N VAL A 25 32.76 30.35 54.06
CA VAL A 25 31.34 29.98 53.88
C VAL A 25 30.70 29.91 55.27
N PRO A 26 29.60 30.64 55.55
CA PRO A 26 28.81 30.41 56.75
C PRO A 26 28.14 29.03 56.67
N HIS A 27 28.32 28.22 57.71
CA HIS A 27 27.64 26.95 57.90
C HIS A 27 26.13 27.22 58.12
N ALA A 28 25.32 26.98 57.09
CA ALA A 28 23.87 26.80 57.25
C ALA A 28 23.60 25.34 57.66
N PRO A 29 22.68 25.08 58.60
CA PRO A 29 22.40 23.71 59.03
C PRO A 29 21.80 22.90 57.88
N ALA A 30 22.19 21.63 57.81
CA ALA A 30 21.62 20.64 56.89
C ALA A 30 20.10 20.52 57.13
N GLY A 31 19.32 21.22 56.30
CA GLY A 31 17.91 20.91 56.10
C GLY A 31 17.82 19.78 55.09
N ASP A 32 17.05 18.75 55.41
CA ASP A 32 16.72 17.66 54.50
C ASP A 32 16.24 18.22 53.16
N LEU A 33 17.06 18.05 52.12
CA LEU A 33 16.64 18.28 50.74
C LEU A 33 15.73 17.11 50.36
N VAL A 34 14.44 17.24 50.67
CA VAL A 34 13.41 16.51 49.94
C VAL A 34 13.51 16.94 48.47
N GLU A 35 13.91 16.01 47.60
CA GLU A 35 13.75 16.16 46.16
C GLU A 35 12.25 16.38 45.89
N GLU A 36 11.87 17.64 45.71
CA GLU A 36 10.53 18.00 45.27
C GLU A 36 10.41 17.53 43.83
N THR A 37 9.81 16.35 43.63
CA THR A 37 9.56 15.79 42.30
C THR A 37 8.54 16.67 41.60
N VAL A 38 9.03 17.59 40.75
CA VAL A 38 8.16 18.35 39.86
C VAL A 38 7.42 17.34 38.99
N PRO A 39 6.07 17.24 39.06
CA PRO A 39 5.35 16.23 38.33
C PRO A 39 5.55 16.43 36.83
N VAL A 40 6.03 15.38 36.15
CA VAL A 40 6.22 15.40 34.70
C VAL A 40 4.87 15.64 34.03
N ARG A 41 4.77 16.73 33.27
CA ARG A 41 3.58 17.00 32.47
C ARG A 41 3.68 16.25 31.15
N TRP A 42 2.97 15.14 31.04
CA TRP A 42 2.94 14.31 29.84
C TRP A 42 2.09 14.87 28.71
N GLY A 43 1.49 16.05 28.88
CA GLY A 43 0.64 16.68 27.87
C GLY A 43 -0.68 15.95 27.64
N GLU A 44 -1.51 16.50 26.77
CA GLU A 44 -2.82 15.94 26.46
C GLU A 44 -2.95 15.56 24.98
N VAL A 45 -3.70 14.49 24.74
CA VAL A 45 -4.17 14.12 23.41
C VAL A 45 -5.68 14.34 23.36
N ASN A 46 -6.08 15.28 22.50
CA ASN A 46 -7.46 15.73 22.36
C ASN A 46 -8.18 15.00 21.24
N LEU A 47 -8.46 13.71 21.47
CA LEU A 47 -9.23 12.85 20.58
C LEU A 47 -10.58 12.49 21.21
N ARG A 48 -11.57 12.27 20.35
CA ARG A 48 -12.92 11.80 20.64
C ARG A 48 -13.44 10.96 19.48
N GLU A 49 -14.49 10.18 19.69
CA GLU A 49 -15.17 9.50 18.59
C GLU A 49 -15.51 10.49 17.46
N GLY A 50 -15.34 10.04 16.22
CA GLY A 50 -15.43 10.84 15.00
C GLY A 50 -14.19 11.70 14.69
N SER A 51 -13.18 11.76 15.56
CA SER A 51 -11.93 12.47 15.26
C SER A 51 -11.21 11.86 14.07
N ARG A 52 -10.54 12.70 13.27
CA ARG A 52 -9.77 12.23 12.12
C ARG A 52 -8.46 11.60 12.57
N THR A 53 -8.25 10.34 12.21
CA THR A 53 -6.99 9.60 12.39
C THR A 53 -6.40 9.28 11.00
N PRO A 54 -5.17 8.73 10.92
CA PRO A 54 -4.62 8.24 9.66
C PRO A 54 -5.48 7.16 8.98
N TRP A 55 -6.22 6.36 9.77
CA TRP A 55 -7.01 5.21 9.29
C TRP A 55 -8.50 5.52 9.11
N GLY A 56 -8.94 6.74 9.39
CA GLY A 56 -10.32 7.18 9.23
C GLY A 56 -10.89 7.87 10.46
N PRO A 57 -12.22 8.04 10.55
CA PRO A 57 -12.85 8.54 11.77
C PRO A 57 -12.71 7.53 12.90
N ALA A 58 -12.27 7.98 14.07
CA ALA A 58 -12.23 7.15 15.28
C ALA A 58 -13.63 6.65 15.64
N GLN A 59 -13.79 5.35 15.85
CA GLN A 59 -15.00 4.69 16.34
C GLN A 59 -14.93 4.37 17.82
N SER A 60 -13.72 4.15 18.34
CA SER A 60 -13.44 4.07 19.78
C SER A 60 -12.24 4.94 20.12
N VAL A 61 -12.22 5.46 21.34
CA VAL A 61 -11.11 6.26 21.87
C VAL A 61 -10.90 5.90 23.34
N ASP A 62 -9.77 5.26 23.63
CA ASP A 62 -9.41 4.77 24.95
C ASP A 62 -8.18 5.51 25.46
N ARG A 63 -8.33 6.17 26.62
CA ARG A 63 -7.21 6.85 27.28
C ARG A 63 -6.44 5.82 28.10
N VAL A 64 -5.24 5.48 27.62
CA VAL A 64 -4.33 4.53 28.29
C VAL A 64 -3.69 5.20 29.49
N ALA A 65 -3.14 6.40 29.29
CA ALA A 65 -2.56 7.24 30.33
C ALA A 65 -2.50 8.69 29.86
N ASP A 66 -2.05 9.60 30.72
CA ASP A 66 -1.80 10.98 30.33
C ASP A 66 -0.82 11.04 29.14
N GLY A 67 -1.30 11.64 28.04
CA GLY A 67 -0.58 11.75 26.79
C GLY A 67 -0.54 10.49 25.92
N ILE A 68 -1.27 9.41 26.25
CA ILE A 68 -1.33 8.15 25.48
C ILE A 68 -2.80 7.78 25.22
N VAL A 69 -3.21 7.78 23.96
CA VAL A 69 -4.60 7.48 23.57
C VAL A 69 -4.63 6.44 22.45
N ALA A 70 -5.27 5.31 22.71
CA ALA A 70 -5.56 4.29 21.71
C ALA A 70 -6.87 4.64 20.98
N VAL A 71 -6.93 4.36 19.68
CA VAL A 71 -8.12 4.58 18.85
C VAL A 71 -8.38 3.37 17.97
N GLY A 72 -9.64 2.97 17.88
CA GLY A 72 -10.13 2.02 16.87
C GLY A 72 -10.89 2.74 15.77
N THR A 73 -10.82 2.22 14.56
CA THR A 73 -11.52 2.68 13.34
C THR A 73 -12.17 1.50 12.63
N ALA A 74 -12.83 1.73 11.49
CA ALA A 74 -13.50 0.68 10.73
C ALA A 74 -12.47 -0.32 10.14
N GLY A 75 -12.12 -1.33 10.94
CA GLY A 75 -11.20 -2.42 10.57
C GLY A 75 -9.71 -2.15 10.82
N HIS A 76 -9.36 -1.07 11.53
CA HIS A 76 -7.97 -0.76 11.86
C HIS A 76 -7.86 0.15 13.10
N GLY A 77 -6.69 0.66 13.45
CA GLY A 77 -6.50 1.49 14.63
C GLY A 77 -5.04 1.86 14.90
N GLY A 78 -4.81 2.42 16.07
CA GLY A 78 -3.46 2.73 16.55
C GLY A 78 -3.45 3.59 17.79
N VAL A 79 -2.28 4.13 18.12
CA VAL A 79 -2.05 4.95 19.31
C VAL A 79 -1.54 6.33 18.92
N LYS A 80 -2.05 7.33 19.63
CA LYS A 80 -1.56 8.70 19.59
C LYS A 80 -0.81 9.04 20.86
N LEU A 81 0.44 9.47 20.70
CA LEU A 81 1.22 10.11 21.75
C LEU A 81 1.08 11.64 21.70
N SER A 82 1.09 12.25 22.87
CA SER A 82 1.38 13.67 23.03
C SER A 82 2.82 13.97 22.56
N PRO A 83 3.15 15.21 22.20
CA PRO A 83 4.52 15.59 21.87
C PRO A 83 5.53 15.25 22.98
N GLU A 84 5.13 15.36 24.25
CA GLU A 84 5.96 15.09 25.42
C GLU A 84 6.29 13.61 25.54
N ARG A 85 5.28 12.73 25.42
CA ARG A 85 5.48 11.28 25.36
C ARG A 85 6.31 10.89 24.14
N ASN A 86 5.98 11.43 22.98
CA ASN A 86 6.66 11.09 21.73
C ASN A 86 8.17 11.40 21.75
N ARG A 87 8.58 12.42 22.51
CA ARG A 87 10.00 12.79 22.68
C ARG A 87 10.82 11.76 23.48
N VAL A 88 10.19 10.87 24.24
CA VAL A 88 10.88 9.80 24.97
C VAL A 88 11.30 8.67 24.02
N ILE A 89 10.52 8.41 22.98
CA ILE A 89 10.83 7.38 21.98
C ILE A 89 12.13 7.75 21.25
N PRO A 90 13.13 6.86 21.12
CA PRO A 90 14.36 7.16 20.40
C PRO A 90 14.11 7.63 18.97
N PRO A 91 14.89 8.58 18.43
CA PRO A 91 14.66 9.13 17.10
C PRO A 91 14.55 8.08 15.98
N SER A 92 15.25 6.95 16.08
CA SER A 92 15.21 5.86 15.09
C SER A 92 13.91 5.06 15.08
N LEU A 93 13.08 5.17 16.13
CA LEU A 93 11.78 4.49 16.28
C LEU A 93 10.62 5.50 16.39
N ARG A 94 10.90 6.80 16.25
CA ARG A 94 9.92 7.85 16.53
C ARG A 94 9.17 8.25 15.25
N ASP A 95 7.86 8.07 15.25
CA ASP A 95 7.01 8.72 14.25
C ASP A 95 6.90 10.22 14.56
N GLN A 96 7.18 11.07 13.57
CA GLN A 96 7.20 12.52 13.77
C GLN A 96 5.82 13.11 14.06
N THR A 97 4.78 12.46 13.55
CA THR A 97 3.40 12.85 13.83
C THR A 97 2.98 12.39 15.22
N GLY A 98 3.59 11.34 15.76
CA GLY A 98 3.26 10.70 17.04
C GLY A 98 2.09 9.73 16.95
N TRP A 99 1.71 9.34 15.73
CA TRP A 99 0.79 8.23 15.49
C TRP A 99 1.59 6.93 15.32
N TYR A 100 1.08 5.85 15.90
CA TYR A 100 1.68 4.52 15.85
C TYR A 100 0.58 3.52 15.49
N GLU A 101 0.73 2.83 14.37
CA GLU A 101 -0.15 1.78 13.85
C GLU A 101 -0.29 0.56 14.80
N GLU A 102 -1.47 -0.08 14.85
CA GLU A 102 -1.82 -1.08 15.87
C GLU A 102 -1.20 -2.48 15.72
N ASP A 103 -0.84 -2.90 14.51
CA ASP A 103 -0.31 -4.25 14.23
C ASP A 103 1.17 -4.32 14.55
N MET A 104 1.93 -3.27 14.24
CA MET A 104 3.39 -3.27 14.35
C MET A 104 3.90 -2.17 15.27
N GLU A 105 3.58 -0.90 14.97
CA GLU A 105 4.23 0.26 15.58
C GLU A 105 3.81 0.50 17.04
N VAL A 106 2.63 0.01 17.45
CA VAL A 106 2.16 0.08 18.84
C VAL A 106 3.15 -0.60 19.80
N ASN A 107 3.92 -1.58 19.32
CA ASN A 107 4.94 -2.24 20.14
C ASN A 107 6.04 -1.26 20.56
N ILE A 108 6.32 -0.21 19.78
CA ILE A 108 7.21 0.88 20.19
C ILE A 108 6.63 1.57 21.43
N VAL A 109 5.36 1.94 21.40
CA VAL A 109 4.68 2.57 22.54
C VAL A 109 4.69 1.64 23.75
N ARG A 110 4.29 0.37 23.58
CA ARG A 110 4.25 -0.66 24.62
C ARG A 110 5.63 -0.88 25.27
N ARG A 111 6.70 -0.84 24.48
CA ARG A 111 8.07 -1.01 24.99
C ARG A 111 8.49 0.14 25.91
N TYR A 112 8.27 1.39 25.49
CA TYR A 112 8.77 2.57 26.21
C TYR A 112 7.82 3.06 27.31
N PHE A 113 6.55 2.65 27.29
CA PHE A 113 5.52 3.00 28.27
C PHE A 113 4.82 1.75 28.81
N SER A 114 5.60 0.73 29.14
CA SER A 114 5.07 -0.58 29.55
C SER A 114 4.25 -0.52 30.84
N ASP A 115 4.64 0.36 31.77
CA ASP A 115 3.95 0.54 33.05
C ASP A 115 2.58 1.20 32.85
N GLU A 116 2.51 2.24 32.03
CA GLU A 116 1.24 2.87 31.63
C GLU A 116 0.34 1.91 30.86
N TRP A 117 0.93 1.10 29.99
CA TRP A 117 0.18 0.12 29.21
C TRP A 117 -0.42 -0.99 30.08
N ALA A 118 0.36 -1.51 31.04
CA ALA A 118 -0.12 -2.50 32.01
C ALA A 118 -1.25 -1.96 32.92
N GLY A 119 -1.30 -0.64 33.10
CA GLY A 119 -2.37 0.04 33.85
C GLY A 119 -3.68 0.19 33.08
N ALA A 120 -3.72 -0.09 31.77
CA ALA A 120 -4.94 0.02 30.98
C ALA A 120 -5.94 -1.08 31.36
N HIS A 121 -7.22 -0.72 31.49
CA HIS A 121 -8.26 -1.59 32.02
C HIS A 121 -8.55 -2.87 31.19
N TRP A 122 -8.11 -2.91 29.93
CA TRP A 122 -8.28 -4.03 29.00
C TRP A 122 -7.00 -4.86 28.81
N VAL A 123 -5.91 -4.51 29.50
CA VAL A 123 -4.64 -5.23 29.48
C VAL A 123 -4.56 -6.15 30.70
N HIS A 124 -4.06 -7.36 30.51
CA HIS A 124 -3.94 -8.37 31.59
C HIS A 124 -2.51 -8.82 31.86
N ASP A 125 -1.57 -8.45 30.99
CA ASP A 125 -0.15 -8.76 31.15
C ASP A 125 0.54 -7.72 32.04
N ASP A 126 1.57 -8.15 32.77
CA ASP A 126 2.40 -7.23 33.54
C ASP A 126 3.36 -6.42 32.65
N ALA A 127 3.87 -5.32 33.18
CA ALA A 127 4.72 -4.40 32.44
C ALA A 127 6.04 -5.03 31.94
N ALA A 128 6.60 -6.01 32.65
CA ALA A 128 7.83 -6.67 32.23
C ALA A 128 7.57 -7.59 31.03
N THR A 129 6.50 -8.37 31.07
CA THR A 129 6.03 -9.20 29.96
C THR A 129 5.74 -8.35 28.71
N ILE A 130 4.96 -7.27 28.88
CA ILE A 130 4.67 -6.33 27.78
C ILE A 130 5.95 -5.76 27.16
N ARG A 131 6.92 -5.37 27.99
CA ARG A 131 8.17 -4.79 27.52
C ARG A 131 9.01 -5.77 26.71
N GLU A 132 9.09 -7.03 27.14
CA GLU A 132 9.86 -8.07 26.47
C GLU A 132 9.21 -8.47 25.14
N ASP A 133 7.90 -8.72 25.13
CA ASP A 133 7.16 -9.06 23.90
C ASP A 133 7.22 -7.94 22.87
N ALA A 134 7.07 -6.70 23.34
CA ALA A 134 7.17 -5.52 22.50
C ALA A 134 8.60 -5.36 21.95
N ASP A 135 9.64 -5.59 22.75
CA ASP A 135 11.03 -5.56 22.28
C ASP A 135 11.29 -6.62 21.21
N ALA A 136 10.85 -7.86 21.45
CA ALA A 136 10.97 -8.95 20.48
C ALA A 136 10.26 -8.61 19.16
N SER A 137 9.04 -8.06 19.23
CA SER A 137 8.31 -7.60 18.05
C SER A 137 9.10 -6.53 17.27
N ILE A 138 9.64 -5.52 17.96
CA ILE A 138 10.45 -4.46 17.30
C ILE A 138 11.71 -5.07 16.68
N ARG A 139 12.40 -6.01 17.33
CA ARG A 139 13.56 -6.71 16.73
C ARG A 139 13.17 -7.48 15.46
N HIS A 140 12.03 -8.14 15.47
CA HIS A 140 11.60 -8.94 14.32
C HIS A 140 11.17 -8.10 13.12
N TRP A 141 10.51 -6.96 13.33
CA TRP A 141 9.83 -6.20 12.27
C TRP A 141 10.45 -4.84 11.96
N LEU A 142 11.10 -4.21 12.94
CA LEU A 142 11.75 -2.90 12.83
C LEU A 142 13.24 -2.97 13.23
N PRO A 143 14.01 -3.92 12.67
CA PRO A 143 15.35 -4.23 13.17
C PRO A 143 16.31 -3.04 13.07
N ASP A 144 16.33 -2.31 11.96
CA ASP A 144 17.26 -1.18 11.77
C ASP A 144 17.01 -0.06 12.81
N GLY A 145 15.74 0.23 13.09
CA GLY A 145 15.34 1.19 14.10
C GLY A 145 15.74 0.74 15.51
N TRP A 146 15.60 -0.56 15.79
CA TRP A 146 16.03 -1.19 17.04
C TRP A 146 17.55 -1.14 17.21
N GLU A 147 18.31 -1.54 16.20
CA GLU A 147 19.78 -1.55 16.23
C GLU A 147 20.33 -0.14 16.46
N ALA A 148 19.77 0.86 15.79
CA ALA A 148 20.14 2.26 15.96
C ALA A 148 19.77 2.80 17.37
N ALA A 149 18.62 2.39 17.92
CA ALA A 149 18.19 2.80 19.26
C ALA A 149 19.06 2.18 20.37
N ASN A 150 19.56 0.96 20.16
CA ASN A 150 20.28 0.19 21.17
C ASN A 150 21.81 0.13 20.93
N GLY A 151 22.29 0.61 19.79
CA GLY A 151 23.71 0.57 19.41
C GLY A 151 24.25 -0.86 19.23
N ARG A 152 23.38 -1.83 18.96
CA ARG A 152 23.71 -3.27 18.85
C ARG A 152 23.16 -3.84 17.56
N VAL A 153 24.01 -4.52 16.79
CA VAL A 153 23.60 -5.30 15.62
C VAL A 153 22.97 -6.63 16.07
N LEU A 154 21.84 -6.98 15.47
CA LEU A 154 21.12 -8.24 15.68
C LEU A 154 21.85 -9.38 14.98
N ALA A 155 22.04 -10.48 15.70
CA ALA A 155 22.60 -11.72 15.18
C ALA A 155 21.56 -12.51 14.37
N PRO A 156 21.98 -13.47 13.52
CA PRO A 156 21.06 -14.40 12.88
C PRO A 156 20.15 -15.09 13.91
N GLY A 157 18.85 -15.17 13.63
CA GLY A 157 17.83 -15.70 14.53
C GLY A 157 17.17 -14.66 15.44
N GLU A 158 17.71 -13.44 15.54
CA GLU A 158 17.13 -12.39 16.38
C GLU A 158 16.14 -11.48 15.64
N SER A 159 16.02 -11.58 14.30
CA SER A 159 15.14 -10.73 13.51
C SER A 159 14.52 -11.45 12.33
N ARG A 160 13.19 -11.52 12.30
CA ARG A 160 12.45 -12.24 11.27
C ARG A 160 12.68 -11.63 9.89
N VAL A 161 12.67 -10.30 9.80
CA VAL A 161 12.90 -9.56 8.54
C VAL A 161 14.34 -9.72 8.05
N LYS A 162 15.35 -9.64 8.94
CA LYS A 162 16.75 -9.79 8.50
C LYS A 162 17.09 -11.23 8.12
N ASP A 163 16.61 -12.21 8.90
CA ASP A 163 16.81 -13.61 8.58
C ASP A 163 16.14 -13.97 7.25
N GLU A 164 14.92 -13.47 7.03
CA GLU A 164 14.21 -13.62 5.76
C GLU A 164 14.96 -12.99 4.59
N ALA A 165 15.49 -11.77 4.75
CA ALA A 165 16.29 -11.11 3.72
C ALA A 165 17.57 -11.90 3.40
N ALA A 166 18.27 -12.39 4.42
CA ALA A 166 19.47 -13.21 4.26
C ALA A 166 19.16 -14.57 3.60
N TRP A 167 18.01 -15.17 3.91
CA TRP A 167 17.54 -16.38 3.24
C TRP A 167 17.26 -16.12 1.76
N LEU A 168 16.51 -15.05 1.44
CA LEU A 168 16.19 -14.68 0.06
C LEU A 168 17.45 -14.33 -0.76
N GLU A 169 18.45 -13.69 -0.15
CA GLU A 169 19.73 -13.41 -0.80
C GLU A 169 20.51 -14.68 -1.11
N ARG A 170 20.52 -15.67 -0.20
CA ARG A 170 21.19 -16.96 -0.43
C ARG A 170 20.52 -17.78 -1.53
N HIS A 171 19.20 -17.69 -1.64
CA HIS A 171 18.42 -18.33 -2.68
C HIS A 171 18.16 -17.41 -3.90
N ALA A 172 18.95 -16.35 -4.06
CA ALA A 172 18.82 -15.47 -5.21
C ALA A 172 19.14 -16.25 -6.50
N GLY A 173 18.19 -16.26 -7.43
CA GLY A 173 18.28 -17.02 -8.68
C GLY A 173 17.73 -18.44 -8.61
N GLU A 174 17.37 -18.92 -7.42
CA GLU A 174 16.68 -20.20 -7.25
C GLU A 174 15.15 -20.02 -7.40
N PRO A 175 14.42 -21.04 -7.88
CA PRO A 175 12.97 -21.00 -8.05
C PRO A 175 12.24 -21.08 -6.70
N VAL A 176 12.19 -19.96 -5.97
CA VAL A 176 11.40 -19.85 -4.74
C VAL A 176 9.91 -19.74 -5.09
N VAL A 177 9.10 -20.60 -4.47
CA VAL A 177 7.64 -20.65 -4.69
C VAL A 177 6.97 -19.36 -4.20
N ILE A 178 6.13 -18.79 -5.06
CA ILE A 178 5.30 -17.60 -4.79
C ILE A 178 3.81 -17.93 -4.64
N SER A 179 3.35 -19.04 -5.23
CA SER A 179 1.96 -19.49 -5.11
C SER A 179 1.86 -20.99 -5.35
N ALA A 180 0.83 -21.61 -4.78
CA ALA A 180 0.54 -23.03 -4.96
C ALA A 180 -0.96 -23.26 -5.08
N SER A 181 -1.34 -24.17 -5.98
CA SER A 181 -2.70 -24.66 -6.16
C SER A 181 -2.70 -26.18 -6.34
N ARG A 182 -3.85 -26.83 -6.11
CA ARG A 182 -3.99 -28.26 -6.41
C ARG A 182 -3.80 -28.49 -7.92
N ALA A 183 -3.09 -29.55 -8.29
CA ALA A 183 -3.07 -30.01 -9.67
C ALA A 183 -4.44 -30.64 -10.02
N GLU A 184 -4.83 -30.57 -11.30
CA GLU A 184 -6.07 -31.19 -11.77
C GLU A 184 -5.88 -32.66 -12.15
N SER A 185 -4.67 -33.03 -12.59
CA SER A 185 -4.32 -34.39 -12.98
C SER A 185 -4.23 -35.36 -11.81
N ASP A 186 -3.82 -34.90 -10.63
CA ASP A 186 -3.54 -35.72 -9.44
C ASP A 186 -3.73 -34.93 -8.13
N ALA A 187 -4.39 -35.54 -7.14
CA ALA A 187 -4.62 -34.93 -5.83
C ALA A 187 -3.35 -34.82 -4.96
N ASP A 188 -2.36 -35.67 -5.23
CA ASP A 188 -1.09 -35.74 -4.52
C ASP A 188 -0.04 -34.79 -5.10
N LEU A 189 -0.36 -34.11 -6.21
CA LEU A 189 0.48 -33.08 -6.81
C LEU A 189 -0.08 -31.68 -6.57
N LEU A 190 0.84 -30.72 -6.45
CA LEU A 190 0.56 -29.31 -6.43
C LEU A 190 1.18 -28.65 -7.65
N ARG A 191 0.42 -27.75 -8.27
CA ARG A 191 0.95 -26.78 -9.21
C ARG A 191 1.47 -25.59 -8.42
N VAL A 192 2.78 -25.39 -8.45
CA VAL A 192 3.43 -24.24 -7.80
C VAL A 192 3.95 -23.28 -8.86
N SER A 193 3.87 -21.98 -8.59
CA SER A 193 4.55 -20.96 -9.39
C SER A 193 5.78 -20.48 -8.64
N ALA A 194 6.90 -20.33 -9.35
CA ALA A 194 8.14 -19.75 -8.83
C ALA A 194 8.69 -18.72 -9.82
N ASN A 195 9.37 -17.69 -9.30
CA ASN A 195 10.06 -16.72 -10.14
C ASN A 195 11.51 -17.17 -10.37
N VAL A 196 11.94 -17.19 -11.62
CA VAL A 196 13.30 -17.53 -12.06
C VAL A 196 13.70 -16.56 -13.15
N ASP A 197 14.86 -15.92 -13.03
CA ASP A 197 15.41 -15.00 -14.05
C ASP A 197 14.43 -13.92 -14.55
N GLY A 198 13.60 -13.40 -13.65
CA GLY A 198 12.59 -12.36 -13.98
C GLY A 198 11.34 -12.88 -14.68
N ALA A 199 11.17 -14.20 -14.81
CA ALA A 199 9.97 -14.83 -15.35
C ALA A 199 9.32 -15.77 -14.33
N THR A 200 7.99 -15.85 -14.35
CA THR A 200 7.25 -16.84 -13.55
C THR A 200 7.13 -18.15 -14.32
N HIS A 201 7.46 -19.25 -13.66
CA HIS A 201 7.37 -20.61 -14.18
C HIS A 201 6.51 -21.47 -13.26
N GLU A 202 5.75 -22.40 -13.85
CA GLU A 202 4.92 -23.34 -13.10
C GLU A 202 5.59 -24.71 -13.05
N TYR A 203 5.49 -25.40 -11.92
CA TYR A 203 6.07 -26.71 -11.67
C TYR A 203 5.05 -27.64 -10.99
N LEU A 204 5.24 -28.95 -11.18
CA LEU A 204 4.55 -29.96 -10.40
C LEU A 204 5.42 -30.41 -9.24
N VAL A 205 4.91 -30.25 -8.02
CA VAL A 205 5.59 -30.63 -6.77
C VAL A 205 4.70 -31.59 -5.99
N PRO A 206 5.23 -32.70 -5.45
CA PRO A 206 4.48 -33.56 -4.55
C PRO A 206 3.96 -32.77 -3.34
N ARG A 207 2.69 -32.96 -3.00
CA ARG A 207 2.02 -32.29 -1.88
C ARG A 207 2.80 -32.52 -0.57
N GLU A 208 3.15 -33.78 -0.30
CA GLU A 208 3.87 -34.16 0.92
C GLU A 208 5.20 -33.41 1.03
N GLU A 209 5.96 -33.31 -0.06
CA GLU A 209 7.22 -32.57 -0.11
C GLU A 209 7.00 -31.08 0.12
N TYR A 210 6.02 -30.47 -0.56
CA TYR A 210 5.72 -29.04 -0.39
C TYR A 210 5.25 -28.70 1.03
N GLU A 211 4.54 -29.61 1.71
CA GLU A 211 4.06 -29.41 3.08
C GLU A 211 5.19 -29.37 4.11
N THR A 212 6.33 -30.00 3.83
CA THR A 212 7.53 -29.94 4.70
C THR A 212 8.07 -28.53 4.92
N ARG A 213 7.79 -27.58 4.01
CA ARG A 213 8.22 -26.18 4.14
C ARG A 213 7.80 -25.55 5.48
N SER A 214 6.65 -25.98 6.01
CA SER A 214 6.11 -25.49 7.28
C SER A 214 6.92 -25.95 8.50
N ALA A 215 7.65 -27.05 8.37
CA ALA A 215 8.56 -27.61 9.37
C ALA A 215 10.03 -27.23 9.13
N GLY A 216 10.30 -26.37 8.13
CA GLY A 216 11.63 -25.91 7.79
C GLY A 216 12.36 -25.31 9.00
N THR A 217 13.55 -25.82 9.29
CA THR A 217 14.38 -25.39 10.43
C THR A 217 15.38 -24.31 10.05
N GLU A 218 15.44 -23.95 8.77
CA GLU A 218 16.37 -22.96 8.27
C GLU A 218 15.93 -21.55 8.64
N LEU A 219 16.85 -20.79 9.23
CA LEU A 219 16.61 -19.39 9.59
C LEU A 219 16.20 -18.58 8.36
N GLY A 220 15.09 -17.87 8.48
CA GLY A 220 14.54 -17.01 7.42
C GLY A 220 13.67 -17.71 6.38
N GLN A 221 13.61 -19.05 6.37
CA GLN A 221 12.79 -19.79 5.42
C GLN A 221 11.30 -19.44 5.57
N ASN A 222 10.80 -19.35 6.81
CA ASN A 222 9.42 -18.90 7.13
C ASN A 222 8.33 -19.57 6.27
N GLY A 223 8.43 -20.89 6.06
CA GLY A 223 7.45 -21.61 5.23
C GLY A 223 7.63 -21.49 3.72
N ARG A 224 8.77 -20.94 3.24
CA ARG A 224 9.11 -20.90 1.81
C ARG A 224 9.62 -22.24 1.33
N PHE A 225 9.35 -22.52 0.06
CA PHE A 225 9.79 -23.73 -0.63
C PHE A 225 10.62 -23.35 -1.85
N VAL A 226 11.76 -23.99 -2.01
CA VAL A 226 12.59 -23.89 -3.22
C VAL A 226 12.27 -25.09 -4.08
N VAL A 227 11.86 -24.85 -5.33
CA VAL A 227 11.65 -25.92 -6.30
C VAL A 227 13.02 -26.49 -6.69
N ASP A 228 13.13 -27.81 -6.81
CA ASP A 228 14.29 -28.46 -7.41
C ASP A 228 13.93 -28.81 -8.86
N PRO A 229 14.41 -28.06 -9.88
CA PRO A 229 14.05 -28.32 -11.28
C PRO A 229 14.47 -29.70 -11.79
N SER A 230 15.38 -30.39 -11.09
CA SER A 230 15.78 -31.76 -11.44
C SER A 230 14.80 -32.82 -10.95
N ARG A 231 13.97 -32.49 -9.96
CA ARG A 231 12.99 -33.39 -9.33
C ARG A 231 11.54 -32.97 -9.56
N HIS A 232 11.31 -31.69 -9.84
CA HIS A 232 9.98 -31.09 -10.00
C HIS A 232 9.80 -30.69 -11.45
N PRO A 233 9.04 -31.45 -12.24
CA PRO A 233 8.86 -31.17 -13.66
C PRO A 233 8.26 -29.79 -13.88
N ARG A 234 8.89 -29.03 -14.79
CA ARG A 234 8.38 -27.74 -15.22
C ARG A 234 7.20 -27.94 -16.17
N LEU A 235 6.10 -27.27 -15.87
CA LEU A 235 4.94 -27.22 -16.76
C LEU A 235 5.28 -26.43 -18.03
N PRO A 236 4.87 -26.91 -19.22
CA PRO A 236 4.97 -26.12 -20.44
C PRO A 236 4.32 -24.76 -20.23
N SER A 237 4.90 -23.67 -20.75
CA SER A 237 4.26 -22.36 -20.71
C SER A 237 2.86 -22.48 -21.28
N ALA A 238 1.85 -21.93 -20.60
CA ALA A 238 0.54 -21.75 -21.21
C ALA A 238 0.79 -20.96 -22.50
N ASP A 239 0.43 -21.52 -23.66
CA ASP A 239 0.55 -20.82 -24.93
C ASP A 239 -0.28 -19.55 -24.79
N PRO A 240 0.35 -18.37 -24.65
CA PRO A 240 -0.42 -17.17 -24.60
C PRO A 240 -0.89 -17.02 -26.04
N ALA A 241 -2.15 -17.36 -26.31
CA ALA A 241 -2.89 -16.63 -27.32
C ALA A 241 -2.76 -15.17 -26.90
N ARG A 242 -1.72 -14.50 -27.40
CA ARG A 242 -1.38 -13.13 -27.05
C ARG A 242 -2.65 -12.37 -27.39
N PRO A 243 -3.34 -11.75 -26.42
CA PRO A 243 -4.43 -10.86 -26.78
C PRO A 243 -3.83 -9.89 -27.80
N ALA A 244 -4.53 -9.70 -28.92
CA ALA A 244 -4.05 -8.81 -29.98
C ALA A 244 -3.57 -7.52 -29.32
N ALA A 245 -2.34 -7.09 -29.65
CA ALA A 245 -1.75 -5.92 -29.02
C ALA A 245 -2.74 -4.77 -29.10
N PRO A 246 -2.99 -4.03 -28.01
CA PRO A 246 -4.00 -2.99 -28.01
C PRO A 246 -3.68 -1.97 -29.09
N THR A 247 -4.70 -1.53 -29.82
CA THR A 247 -4.55 -0.48 -30.83
C THR A 247 -4.20 0.83 -30.14
N ILE A 248 -3.01 1.37 -30.42
CA ILE A 248 -2.54 2.61 -29.82
C ILE A 248 -2.92 3.81 -30.68
N VAL A 249 -3.63 4.76 -30.08
CA VAL A 249 -4.03 6.03 -30.67
C VAL A 249 -3.09 7.13 -30.18
N LYS A 250 -2.25 7.65 -31.08
CA LYS A 250 -1.45 8.84 -30.78
C LYS A 250 -2.33 10.08 -30.83
N VAL A 251 -2.28 10.88 -29.77
CA VAL A 251 -3.13 12.05 -29.62
C VAL A 251 -2.37 13.29 -30.08
N THR A 252 -2.86 13.95 -31.12
CA THR A 252 -2.41 15.31 -31.44
C THR A 252 -3.21 16.28 -30.57
N VAL A 253 -2.54 16.88 -29.58
CA VAL A 253 -3.16 17.89 -28.72
C VAL A 253 -3.03 19.25 -29.41
N PRO A 254 -4.13 19.96 -29.69
CA PRO A 254 -4.05 21.29 -30.28
C PRO A 254 -3.24 22.23 -29.40
N SER A 255 -2.47 23.14 -29.95
CA SER A 255 -1.61 24.06 -29.19
C SER A 255 -2.40 24.88 -28.16
N ALA A 256 -1.71 25.42 -27.15
CA ALA A 256 -2.36 26.28 -26.15
C ALA A 256 -3.12 27.45 -26.78
N VAL A 257 -2.62 28.00 -27.91
CA VAL A 257 -3.27 29.08 -28.67
C VAL A 257 -4.56 28.59 -29.32
N GLU A 258 -4.53 27.44 -29.99
CA GLU A 258 -5.70 26.84 -30.63
C GLU A 258 -6.77 26.46 -29.60
N ARG A 259 -6.37 25.86 -28.47
CA ARG A 259 -7.28 25.55 -27.35
C ARG A 259 -7.90 26.81 -26.75
N GLN A 260 -7.14 27.89 -26.63
CA GLN A 260 -7.65 29.16 -26.12
C GLN A 260 -8.60 29.84 -27.11
N ALA A 261 -8.39 29.65 -28.41
CA ALA A 261 -9.25 30.17 -29.48
C ALA A 261 -10.54 29.35 -29.69
N ASP A 262 -10.59 28.09 -29.22
CA ASP A 262 -11.75 27.21 -29.35
C ASP A 262 -12.99 27.81 -28.66
N ARG A 263 -14.00 28.17 -29.46
CA ARG A 263 -15.25 28.79 -28.98
C ARG A 263 -16.23 27.78 -28.38
N ALA A 264 -16.06 26.49 -28.64
CA ALA A 264 -16.89 25.44 -28.04
C ALA A 264 -16.52 25.20 -26.57
N LEU A 265 -15.32 25.60 -26.13
CA LEU A 265 -14.86 25.43 -24.76
C LEU A 265 -15.12 26.67 -23.90
N THR A 266 -15.66 26.44 -22.71
CA THR A 266 -15.75 27.48 -21.66
C THR A 266 -14.36 27.79 -21.09
N ALA A 267 -14.19 28.98 -20.50
CA ALA A 267 -12.93 29.36 -19.85
C ALA A 267 -12.50 28.35 -18.77
N VAL A 268 -13.45 27.84 -17.98
CA VAL A 268 -13.18 26.83 -16.94
C VAL A 268 -12.75 25.50 -17.56
N ALA A 269 -13.34 25.09 -18.68
CA ALA A 269 -12.95 23.88 -19.38
C ALA A 269 -11.52 23.99 -19.93
N LYS A 270 -11.18 25.13 -20.57
CA LYS A 270 -9.83 25.41 -21.10
C LYS A 270 -8.75 25.32 -20.01
N ASP A 271 -9.03 25.91 -18.86
CA ASP A 271 -8.14 25.91 -17.70
C ASP A 271 -7.98 24.49 -17.10
N ARG A 272 -9.07 23.71 -16.98
CA ARG A 272 -9.01 22.31 -16.53
C ARG A 272 -8.22 21.42 -17.50
N ILE A 273 -8.49 21.54 -18.80
CA ILE A 273 -7.76 20.81 -19.85
C ILE A 273 -6.26 21.14 -19.77
N SER A 274 -5.92 22.42 -19.66
CA SER A 274 -4.52 22.84 -19.57
C SER A 274 -3.85 22.31 -18.32
N ARG A 275 -4.52 22.31 -17.15
CA ARG A 275 -3.96 21.72 -15.93
C ARG A 275 -3.70 20.22 -16.04
N ASP A 276 -4.63 19.48 -16.63
CA ASP A 276 -4.46 18.03 -16.80
C ASP A 276 -3.28 17.72 -17.72
N LEU A 277 -3.18 18.43 -18.85
CA LEU A 277 -2.10 18.25 -19.85
C LEU A 277 -0.72 18.55 -19.28
N HIS A 278 -0.58 19.58 -18.46
CA HIS A 278 0.70 19.94 -17.82
C HIS A 278 1.03 19.10 -16.58
N LYS A 279 0.10 18.26 -16.10
CA LYS A 279 0.36 17.40 -14.94
C LYS A 279 1.49 16.44 -15.29
N ARG A 280 2.50 16.37 -14.42
CA ARG A 280 3.69 15.54 -14.63
C ARG A 280 3.55 14.20 -13.93
N TRP A 281 3.97 13.16 -14.61
CA TRP A 281 3.91 11.77 -14.16
C TRP A 281 5.31 11.17 -14.19
N ARG A 282 5.63 10.42 -13.14
CA ARG A 282 6.83 9.59 -13.08
C ARG A 282 6.50 8.26 -13.74
N HIS A 283 7.25 7.86 -14.75
CA HIS A 283 7.08 6.58 -15.42
C HIS A 283 8.43 6.01 -15.84
N THR A 284 8.46 4.71 -16.09
CA THR A 284 9.63 4.03 -16.65
C THR A 284 9.57 4.14 -18.18
N ASP A 285 10.66 4.54 -18.83
CA ASP A 285 10.77 4.51 -20.28
C ASP A 285 11.21 3.13 -20.80
N ASP A 286 11.27 2.99 -22.13
CA ASP A 286 11.66 1.74 -22.80
C ASP A 286 13.10 1.27 -22.45
N SER A 287 13.94 2.17 -21.90
CA SER A 287 15.30 1.84 -21.44
C SER A 287 15.36 1.36 -19.99
N GLY A 288 14.23 1.36 -19.28
CA GLY A 288 14.15 1.04 -17.85
C GLY A 288 14.47 2.23 -16.95
N ALA A 289 14.69 3.43 -17.50
CA ALA A 289 15.00 4.62 -16.71
C ALA A 289 13.72 5.28 -16.18
N THR A 290 13.79 5.77 -14.94
CA THR A 290 12.70 6.59 -14.39
C THR A 290 12.77 8.00 -14.97
N VAL A 291 11.73 8.39 -15.72
CA VAL A 291 11.59 9.71 -16.34
C VAL A 291 10.34 10.42 -15.83
N VAL A 292 10.32 11.76 -15.95
CA VAL A 292 9.19 12.60 -15.51
C VAL A 292 8.72 13.49 -16.66
N ARG A 293 7.60 13.10 -17.28
CA ARG A 293 7.00 13.79 -18.44
C ARG A 293 5.61 14.33 -18.10
N SER A 294 5.22 15.40 -18.78
CA SER A 294 3.85 15.90 -18.76
C SER A 294 2.89 14.93 -19.45
N LEU A 295 1.60 15.00 -19.13
CA LEU A 295 0.60 14.19 -19.79
C LEU A 295 0.54 14.47 -21.29
N GLU A 296 0.70 15.73 -21.72
CA GLU A 296 0.76 16.11 -23.14
C GLU A 296 1.89 15.42 -23.89
N GLU A 297 3.10 15.37 -23.32
CA GLU A 297 4.24 14.65 -23.89
C GLU A 297 3.94 13.15 -24.00
N ILE A 298 3.42 12.54 -22.93
CA ILE A 298 3.11 11.10 -22.90
C ILE A 298 2.09 10.71 -23.99
N ILE A 299 0.96 11.40 -24.07
CA ILE A 299 -0.12 11.03 -25.00
C ILE A 299 0.21 11.34 -26.46
N SER A 300 1.14 12.26 -26.71
CA SER A 300 1.58 12.61 -28.07
C SER A 300 2.70 11.68 -28.57
N THR A 301 3.64 11.27 -27.71
CA THR A 301 4.75 10.39 -28.12
C THR A 301 4.34 8.93 -28.11
N ASP A 302 3.74 8.47 -27.01
CA ASP A 302 3.51 7.05 -26.75
C ASP A 302 2.10 6.64 -27.17
N GLY A 303 1.13 7.56 -27.05
CA GLY A 303 -0.27 7.32 -27.36
C GLY A 303 -1.04 6.60 -26.23
N LEU A 304 -2.30 6.32 -26.51
CA LEU A 304 -3.25 5.73 -25.57
C LEU A 304 -3.91 4.51 -26.19
N GLU A 305 -4.20 3.48 -25.39
CA GLU A 305 -5.09 2.38 -25.81
C GLU A 305 -6.57 2.78 -25.75
N GLY A 306 -6.89 3.81 -24.97
CA GLY A 306 -8.22 4.35 -24.87
C GLY A 306 -8.42 5.22 -23.64
N LYS A 307 -9.69 5.43 -23.28
CA LYS A 307 -10.10 6.16 -22.08
C LYS A 307 -11.25 5.43 -21.40
N GLY A 308 -11.38 5.62 -20.10
CA GLY A 308 -12.47 5.07 -19.32
C GLY A 308 -12.89 5.99 -18.18
N ALA A 309 -13.98 5.63 -17.52
CA ALA A 309 -14.38 6.24 -16.28
C ALA A 309 -14.90 5.17 -15.33
N PHE A 310 -14.85 5.42 -14.03
CA PHE A 310 -15.34 4.50 -13.01
C PHE A 310 -15.86 5.28 -11.80
N LEU A 311 -16.65 4.61 -10.97
CA LEU A 311 -17.15 5.20 -9.72
C LEU A 311 -16.16 4.97 -8.59
N GLN A 312 -15.85 6.04 -7.86
CA GLN A 312 -15.05 5.99 -6.64
C GLN A 312 -15.69 6.89 -5.59
N GLY A 313 -16.18 6.31 -4.48
CA GLY A 313 -16.84 7.05 -3.40
C GLY A 313 -18.05 7.90 -3.86
N GLY A 314 -18.80 7.40 -4.85
CA GLY A 314 -19.95 8.09 -5.45
C GLY A 314 -19.64 9.22 -6.38
N LYS A 315 -18.38 9.35 -6.80
CA LYS A 315 -17.96 10.32 -7.81
C LYS A 315 -17.45 9.59 -9.03
N MET A 316 -17.79 10.10 -10.20
CA MET A 316 -17.20 9.65 -11.45
C MET A 316 -15.75 10.14 -11.53
N VAL A 317 -14.83 9.19 -11.68
CA VAL A 317 -13.42 9.42 -11.97
C VAL A 317 -13.18 9.07 -13.43
N TYR A 318 -12.49 9.95 -14.15
CA TYR A 318 -12.18 9.80 -15.57
C TYR A 318 -10.68 9.54 -15.72
N SER A 319 -10.30 8.64 -16.62
CA SER A 319 -8.93 8.20 -16.79
C SER A 319 -8.60 7.97 -18.27
N LEU A 320 -7.37 8.30 -18.67
CA LEU A 320 -6.78 7.90 -19.94
C LEU A 320 -5.91 6.66 -19.71
N HIS A 321 -5.90 5.71 -20.64
CA HIS A 321 -5.25 4.42 -20.47
C HIS A 321 -4.11 4.24 -21.47
N GLN A 322 -2.94 3.81 -20.99
CA GLN A 322 -1.77 3.44 -21.78
C GLN A 322 -1.40 1.99 -21.45
N PRO A 323 -1.07 1.13 -22.43
CA PRO A 323 -0.66 -0.25 -22.13
C PRO A 323 0.58 -0.29 -21.24
N THR A 324 0.70 -1.31 -20.40
CA THR A 324 1.99 -1.60 -19.74
C THR A 324 2.94 -2.30 -20.71
N PRO A 325 4.27 -2.15 -20.56
CA PRO A 325 5.27 -2.82 -21.41
C PRO A 325 5.10 -4.34 -21.49
N GLU A 326 4.63 -4.96 -20.40
CA GLU A 326 4.43 -6.40 -20.29
C GLU A 326 3.13 -6.88 -20.96
N GLY A 327 2.26 -5.95 -21.39
CA GLY A 327 0.98 -6.24 -22.04
C GLY A 327 -0.05 -6.89 -21.13
N ARG A 328 0.11 -6.79 -19.81
CA ARG A 328 -0.78 -7.42 -18.80
C ARG A 328 -1.78 -6.45 -18.16
N GLY A 329 -1.85 -5.21 -18.64
CA GLY A 329 -2.78 -4.19 -18.14
C GLY A 329 -2.51 -2.82 -18.75
N HIS A 330 -2.97 -1.77 -18.07
CA HIS A 330 -2.71 -0.38 -18.45
C HIS A 330 -2.35 0.52 -17.27
N TYR A 331 -1.57 1.55 -17.54
CA TYR A 331 -1.42 2.72 -16.69
C TYR A 331 -2.63 3.66 -16.88
N GLY A 332 -3.23 4.07 -15.77
CA GLY A 332 -4.33 5.03 -15.75
C GLY A 332 -3.86 6.44 -15.39
N PHE A 333 -4.22 7.42 -16.20
CA PHE A 333 -4.01 8.84 -15.93
C PHE A 333 -5.33 9.50 -15.55
N PRO A 334 -5.61 9.72 -14.25
CA PRO A 334 -6.75 10.51 -13.80
C PRO A 334 -6.76 11.90 -14.42
N VAL A 335 -7.86 12.24 -15.09
CA VAL A 335 -8.09 13.52 -15.77
C VAL A 335 -9.44 14.11 -15.37
N SER A 336 -9.61 15.40 -15.62
CA SER A 336 -10.91 16.04 -15.53
C SER A 336 -11.85 15.53 -16.62
N LYS A 337 -13.16 15.61 -16.35
CA LYS A 337 -14.20 15.36 -17.36
C LYS A 337 -14.01 16.25 -18.60
N ALA A 338 -13.49 17.46 -18.43
CA ALA A 338 -13.28 18.40 -19.54
C ALA A 338 -12.27 17.85 -20.54
N LEU A 339 -11.11 17.34 -20.08
CA LEU A 339 -10.14 16.70 -20.97
C LEU A 339 -10.68 15.37 -21.53
N PHE A 340 -11.36 14.57 -20.71
CA PHE A 340 -11.97 13.32 -21.15
C PHE A 340 -12.94 13.50 -22.32
N ASP A 341 -13.84 14.50 -22.24
CA ASP A 341 -14.80 14.81 -23.29
C ASP A 341 -14.12 15.45 -24.51
N TYR A 342 -13.07 16.25 -24.29
CA TYR A 342 -12.34 16.95 -25.34
C TYR A 342 -11.59 16.00 -26.27
N LEU A 343 -11.05 14.89 -25.75
CA LEU A 343 -10.31 13.89 -26.53
C LEU A 343 -11.26 12.93 -27.28
N THR A 344 -12.03 13.45 -28.24
CA THR A 344 -13.06 12.68 -28.98
C THR A 344 -12.50 11.58 -29.87
N THR A 345 -11.23 11.69 -30.29
CA THR A 345 -10.54 10.70 -31.12
C THR A 345 -10.07 9.48 -30.34
N VAL A 346 -9.98 9.58 -29.01
CA VAL A 346 -9.57 8.48 -28.14
C VAL A 346 -10.80 7.63 -27.81
N PRO A 347 -10.81 6.32 -28.12
CA PRO A 347 -11.97 5.47 -27.90
C PRO A 347 -12.25 5.28 -26.41
N ASP A 348 -13.53 5.32 -26.04
CA ASP A 348 -13.99 4.91 -24.72
C ASP A 348 -14.06 3.39 -24.69
N VAL A 349 -13.20 2.74 -23.90
CA VAL A 349 -13.04 1.28 -23.89
C VAL A 349 -14.08 0.57 -23.01
N ARG A 350 -14.99 1.33 -22.39
CA ARG A 350 -16.06 0.75 -21.58
C ARG A 350 -17.13 0.13 -22.45
N SER A 351 -17.61 -1.05 -22.06
CA SER A 351 -18.76 -1.66 -22.71
C SER A 351 -20.05 -0.84 -22.45
N PRO A 352 -21.06 -0.94 -23.33
CA PRO A 352 -22.38 -0.35 -23.09
C PRO A 352 -22.95 -0.67 -21.69
N SER A 353 -22.81 -1.91 -21.22
CA SER A 353 -23.28 -2.33 -19.89
C SER A 353 -22.48 -1.66 -18.77
N GLN A 354 -21.17 -1.49 -18.89
CA GLN A 354 -20.35 -0.76 -17.92
C GLN A 354 -20.76 0.72 -17.84
N ILE A 355 -21.02 1.36 -18.97
CA ILE A 355 -21.52 2.75 -19.02
C ILE A 355 -22.89 2.85 -18.34
N ALA A 356 -23.79 1.91 -18.60
CA ALA A 356 -25.12 1.86 -17.99
C ALA A 356 -25.06 1.58 -16.48
N GLN A 357 -24.21 0.65 -16.05
CA GLN A 357 -23.97 0.31 -14.64
C GLN A 357 -23.57 1.55 -13.85
N GLN A 358 -22.57 2.29 -14.36
CA GLN A 358 -22.08 3.49 -13.70
C GLN A 358 -23.15 4.58 -13.61
N ARG A 359 -23.98 4.74 -14.65
CA ARG A 359 -25.13 5.66 -14.60
C ARG A 359 -26.15 5.25 -13.55
N ALA A 360 -26.47 3.96 -13.46
CA ALA A 360 -27.41 3.42 -12.48
C ALA A 360 -26.88 3.63 -11.05
N TYR A 361 -25.62 3.28 -10.79
CA TYR A 361 -25.02 3.34 -9.47
C TYR A 361 -24.81 4.78 -9.00
N ALA A 362 -24.31 5.65 -9.88
CA ALA A 362 -24.16 7.08 -9.58
C ALA A 362 -25.51 7.73 -9.25
N TYR A 363 -26.57 7.33 -9.96
CA TYR A 363 -27.91 7.83 -9.71
C TYR A 363 -28.46 7.32 -8.36
N GLN A 364 -28.31 6.02 -8.09
CA GLN A 364 -28.75 5.37 -6.85
C GLN A 364 -28.08 6.02 -5.63
N GLU A 365 -26.75 6.13 -5.63
CA GLU A 365 -26.03 6.71 -4.50
C GLU A 365 -26.39 8.19 -4.26
N ARG A 366 -26.64 8.95 -5.33
CA ARG A 366 -27.10 10.34 -5.21
C ARG A 366 -28.48 10.44 -4.55
N VAL A 367 -29.39 9.51 -4.83
CA VAL A 367 -30.73 9.53 -4.23
C VAL A 367 -30.75 8.97 -2.82
N ASP A 368 -29.92 7.97 -2.50
CA ASP A 368 -29.79 7.39 -1.16
C ASP A 368 -29.17 8.36 -0.15
N ARG A 369 -28.34 9.30 -0.62
CA ARG A 369 -27.78 10.37 0.22
C ARG A 369 -28.81 11.45 0.62
N LYS A 370 -30.04 11.44 0.08
CA LYS A 370 -31.07 12.42 0.44
C LYS A 370 -31.80 12.01 1.72
N TRP A 371 -32.13 12.99 2.56
CA TRP A 371 -33.04 12.83 3.70
C TRP A 371 -34.37 13.52 3.40
N PRO A 372 -35.56 12.92 3.67
CA PRO A 372 -35.79 11.66 4.40
C PRO A 372 -35.66 10.37 3.56
N GLY A 373 -35.20 10.48 2.31
CA GLY A 373 -35.00 9.36 1.38
C GLY A 373 -35.40 9.72 -0.05
N PRO A 374 -35.30 8.78 -1.01
CA PRO A 374 -35.74 8.98 -2.38
C PRO A 374 -37.27 9.06 -2.50
N THR A 375 -37.77 9.91 -3.40
CA THR A 375 -39.19 9.92 -3.78
C THR A 375 -39.58 8.64 -4.54
N PRO A 376 -40.89 8.30 -4.66
CA PRO A 376 -41.35 7.18 -5.47
C PRO A 376 -40.89 7.27 -6.95
N GLU A 377 -40.92 8.46 -7.53
CA GLU A 377 -40.44 8.72 -8.90
C GLU A 377 -38.93 8.49 -9.03
N GLU A 378 -38.14 8.97 -8.06
CA GLU A 378 -36.70 8.74 -8.06
C GLU A 378 -36.34 7.27 -7.90
N SER A 379 -37.08 6.55 -7.05
CA SER A 379 -36.93 5.10 -6.88
C SER A 379 -37.31 4.34 -8.15
N ALA A 380 -38.38 4.77 -8.85
CA ALA A 380 -38.78 4.18 -10.13
C ALA A 380 -37.71 4.42 -11.21
N ARG A 381 -37.13 5.62 -11.26
CA ARG A 381 -36.05 5.94 -12.19
C ARG A 381 -34.78 5.14 -11.91
N ALA A 382 -34.41 4.96 -10.63
CA ALA A 382 -33.26 4.13 -10.26
C ALA A 382 -33.46 2.68 -10.71
N ARG A 383 -34.65 2.10 -10.47
CA ARG A 383 -35.01 0.76 -10.97
C ARG A 383 -34.93 0.66 -12.49
N SER A 384 -35.41 1.67 -13.21
CA SER A 384 -35.31 1.72 -14.68
C SER A 384 -33.87 1.71 -15.17
N LEU A 385 -32.99 2.55 -14.58
CA LEU A 385 -31.58 2.59 -14.96
C LEU A 385 -30.88 1.26 -14.67
N TYR A 386 -31.23 0.61 -13.56
CA TYR A 386 -30.70 -0.71 -13.22
C TYR A 386 -31.19 -1.79 -14.19
N ALA A 387 -32.46 -1.73 -14.62
CA ALA A 387 -33.01 -2.64 -15.62
C ALA A 387 -32.33 -2.47 -16.98
N ASP A 388 -32.07 -1.23 -17.41
CA ASP A 388 -31.33 -0.95 -18.65
C ASP A 388 -29.90 -1.51 -18.59
N TYR A 389 -29.20 -1.30 -17.47
CA TYR A 389 -27.89 -1.91 -17.21
C TYR A 389 -27.95 -3.44 -17.32
N ARG A 390 -28.88 -4.09 -16.61
CA ARG A 390 -29.03 -5.55 -16.63
C ARG A 390 -29.29 -6.07 -18.03
N LYS A 391 -30.18 -5.43 -18.78
CA LYS A 391 -30.47 -5.79 -20.18
C LYS A 391 -29.23 -5.74 -21.06
N LEU A 392 -28.42 -4.69 -20.94
CA LEU A 392 -27.17 -4.57 -21.69
C LEU A 392 -26.14 -5.61 -21.25
N ALA A 393 -26.00 -5.85 -19.95
CA ALA A 393 -25.09 -6.86 -19.42
C ALA A 393 -25.47 -8.28 -19.88
N ASP A 394 -26.76 -8.61 -19.86
CA ASP A 394 -27.26 -9.91 -20.29
C ASP A 394 -27.09 -10.07 -21.82
N ALA A 395 -27.28 -9.02 -22.61
CA ALA A 395 -27.02 -9.03 -24.06
C ALA A 395 -25.53 -9.22 -24.38
N GLU A 396 -24.63 -8.51 -23.68
CA GLU A 396 -23.18 -8.66 -23.81
C GLU A 396 -22.69 -10.05 -23.39
N GLU A 397 -23.25 -10.61 -22.31
CA GLU A 397 -22.97 -12.00 -21.91
C GLU A 397 -23.48 -13.00 -22.95
N ALA A 398 -24.66 -12.78 -23.52
CA ALA A 398 -25.20 -13.65 -24.56
C ALA A 398 -24.32 -13.62 -25.82
N GLU A 399 -23.88 -12.43 -26.26
CA GLU A 399 -22.96 -12.28 -27.39
C GLU A 399 -21.61 -12.94 -27.10
N ARG A 400 -21.05 -12.72 -25.91
CA ARG A 400 -19.82 -13.38 -25.47
C ARG A 400 -19.97 -14.90 -25.41
N THR A 401 -21.08 -15.39 -24.88
CA THR A 401 -21.40 -16.82 -24.81
C THR A 401 -21.54 -17.42 -26.20
N ALA A 402 -22.15 -16.70 -27.15
CA ALA A 402 -22.23 -17.14 -28.54
C ALA A 402 -20.86 -17.16 -29.24
N ARG A 403 -19.97 -16.21 -28.91
CA ARG A 403 -18.63 -16.11 -29.50
C ARG A 403 -17.63 -17.11 -28.92
N GLU A 404 -17.62 -17.27 -27.60
CA GLU A 404 -16.57 -17.97 -26.86
C GLU A 404 -17.05 -19.27 -26.19
N GLY A 405 -18.34 -19.57 -26.28
CA GLY A 405 -18.97 -20.63 -25.49
C GLY A 405 -19.41 -20.13 -24.11
N SER A 406 -20.28 -20.91 -23.47
CA SER A 406 -20.71 -20.65 -22.10
C SER A 406 -19.51 -20.63 -21.15
N TRP A 407 -19.68 -19.99 -19.99
CA TRP A 407 -18.64 -20.03 -18.95
C TRP A 407 -18.27 -21.48 -18.59
N ALA A 408 -19.24 -22.40 -18.53
CA ALA A 408 -19.00 -23.81 -18.23
C ALA A 408 -18.15 -24.51 -19.30
N GLU A 409 -18.42 -24.25 -20.58
CA GLU A 409 -17.62 -24.81 -21.68
C GLU A 409 -16.20 -24.25 -21.70
N ARG A 410 -16.05 -22.94 -21.46
CA ARG A 410 -14.73 -22.29 -21.34
C ARG A 410 -13.95 -22.81 -20.14
N ASP A 411 -14.62 -22.99 -19.00
CA ASP A 411 -14.01 -23.56 -17.80
C ASP A 411 -13.58 -25.00 -18.05
N ALA A 412 -14.45 -25.83 -18.66
CA ALA A 412 -14.12 -27.21 -19.01
C ALA A 412 -12.94 -27.30 -19.99
N ALA A 413 -12.93 -26.47 -21.04
CA ALA A 413 -11.82 -26.41 -21.99
C ALA A 413 -10.52 -25.98 -21.30
N ARG A 414 -10.57 -24.95 -20.45
CA ARG A 414 -9.42 -24.50 -19.65
C ARG A 414 -8.87 -25.60 -18.76
N ARG A 415 -9.74 -26.33 -18.06
CA ARG A 415 -9.38 -27.48 -17.21
C ARG A 415 -8.70 -28.58 -18.01
N LEU A 416 -9.23 -28.91 -19.18
CA LEU A 416 -8.60 -29.88 -20.10
C LEU A 416 -7.21 -29.42 -20.53
N THR A 417 -7.05 -28.16 -20.93
CA THR A 417 -5.74 -27.59 -21.30
C THR A 417 -4.75 -27.62 -20.13
N ILE A 418 -5.22 -27.31 -18.91
CA ILE A 418 -4.39 -27.41 -17.69
C ILE A 418 -3.97 -28.87 -17.47
N ALA A 419 -4.91 -29.81 -17.49
CA ALA A 419 -4.62 -31.23 -17.29
C ALA A 419 -3.70 -31.80 -18.37
N GLU A 420 -3.78 -31.33 -19.62
CA GLU A 420 -2.85 -31.70 -20.70
C GLU A 420 -1.43 -31.18 -20.45
N ARG A 421 -1.29 -29.92 -20.01
CA ARG A 421 0.02 -29.35 -19.60
C ARG A 421 0.62 -30.14 -18.44
N GLU A 422 -0.20 -30.50 -17.45
CA GLU A 422 0.20 -31.32 -16.31
C GLU A 422 0.65 -32.71 -16.75
N ARG A 423 -0.12 -33.40 -17.61
CA ARG A 423 0.29 -34.69 -18.18
C ARG A 423 1.59 -34.62 -18.97
N ALA A 424 1.78 -33.57 -19.76
CA ALA A 424 3.00 -33.37 -20.53
C ALA A 424 4.23 -33.19 -19.64
N ALA A 425 4.06 -32.55 -18.47
CA ALA A 425 5.13 -32.39 -17.49
C ALA A 425 5.50 -33.71 -16.80
N THR A 426 4.54 -34.61 -16.55
CA THR A 426 4.82 -35.90 -15.87
C THR A 426 5.53 -36.94 -16.76
N VAL A 427 5.52 -36.76 -18.08
CA VAL A 427 6.11 -37.72 -19.05
C VAL A 427 7.54 -37.36 -19.46
N SER A 428 8.01 -36.15 -19.13
CA SER A 428 9.38 -35.66 -19.39
C SER A 428 10.29 -35.85 -18.19
#